data_AF-A0A177AQN6-F1
#
_entry.id   AF-A0A177AQN6-F1
#
_cell.length_a   1.000
_cell.length_b   1.000
_cell.length_c   1.000
_cell.angle_alpha   90.00
_cell.angle_beta   90.00
_cell.angle_gamma   90.00
#
_symmetry.space_group_name_H-M   'P 1'
#
loop_
_entity.id
_entity.type
_entity.pdbx_description
1 polymer ?
#
loop_
_entity_poly.entity_id
_entity_poly.type
_entity_poly.pdbx_seq_one_letter_code
_entity_poly.pdbx_strand_id
1 'polypeptide(L)'
;MFENLLASYPKRLDVWYVYVDQVITSKDYDSARKIFDRMVRIKVSTKNKRQIFKKYIEFSKTHGSPVECAKINTEMSKSLSIDNIME
;
A
#
# COMPACT_ATOMS: atom_id res chain seq x y z
N MET A 1 -12.46 11.33 -9.35
CA MET A 1 -12.18 12.39 -8.35
C MET A 1 -10.96 12.05 -7.48
N PHE A 2 -10.87 10.84 -6.89
CA PHE A 2 -9.70 10.45 -6.09
C PHE A 2 -8.36 10.55 -6.85
N GLU A 3 -8.29 10.08 -8.10
CA GLU A 3 -7.04 10.15 -8.89
C GLU A 3 -6.46 11.59 -9.00
N ASN A 4 -7.29 12.62 -9.15
CA ASN A 4 -6.83 14.02 -9.20
C ASN A 4 -6.30 14.50 -7.84
N LEU A 5 -6.94 14.06 -6.75
CA LEU A 5 -6.54 14.40 -5.39
C LEU A 5 -5.22 13.70 -5.02
N LEU A 6 -5.06 12.45 -5.44
CA LEU A 6 -3.84 11.67 -5.26
C LEU A 6 -2.67 12.20 -6.11
N ALA A 7 -2.96 12.68 -7.31
CA ALA A 7 -1.98 13.39 -8.15
C ALA A 7 -1.49 14.69 -7.48
N SER A 8 -2.40 15.41 -6.80
CA SER A 8 -2.07 16.67 -6.10
C SER A 8 -1.40 16.45 -4.74
N TYR A 9 -1.77 15.39 -4.01
CA TYR A 9 -1.29 15.10 -2.65
C TYR A 9 -0.88 13.63 -2.47
N PRO A 10 0.18 13.17 -3.17
CA PRO A 10 0.56 11.76 -3.15
C PRO A 10 1.00 11.27 -1.77
N LYS A 11 1.49 12.16 -0.88
CA LYS A 11 1.92 11.80 0.47
C LYS A 11 0.78 11.66 1.49
N ARG A 12 -0.47 12.00 1.12
CA ARG A 12 -1.60 12.04 2.06
C ARG A 12 -2.27 10.67 2.18
N LEU A 13 -1.73 9.82 3.05
CA LEU A 13 -2.14 8.42 3.18
C LEU A 13 -3.60 8.22 3.61
N ASP A 14 -4.18 9.14 4.38
CA ASP A 14 -5.61 9.09 4.71
C ASP A 14 -6.50 9.00 3.46
N VAL A 15 -6.20 9.78 2.42
CA VAL A 15 -6.95 9.75 1.16
C VAL A 15 -6.80 8.41 0.46
N TRP A 16 -5.57 7.86 0.45
CA TRP A 16 -5.30 6.55 -0.12
C TRP A 16 -6.07 5.44 0.60
N TYR A 17 -6.13 5.48 1.94
CA TYR A 17 -6.85 4.48 2.72
C TYR A 17 -8.36 4.54 2.48
N VAL A 18 -8.95 5.73 2.41
CA VAL A 18 -10.38 5.89 2.06
C VAL A 18 -10.65 5.35 0.65
N TYR A 19 -9.75 5.62 -0.29
CA TYR A 19 -9.91 5.14 -1.66
C TYR A 19 -9.84 3.62 -1.76
N VAL A 20 -8.85 3.00 -1.11
CA VAL A 20 -8.76 1.54 -1.00
C VAL A 20 -10.02 0.94 -0.39
N ASP A 21 -10.50 1.50 0.72
CA ASP A 21 -11.66 0.99 1.45
C ASP A 21 -12.93 1.00 0.58
N GLN A 22 -13.12 2.08 -0.20
CA GLN A 22 -14.23 2.18 -1.15
C GLN A 22 -14.16 1.10 -2.24
N VAL A 23 -12.95 0.84 -2.75
CA VAL A 23 -12.73 -0.16 -3.80
C VAL A 23 -12.90 -1.59 -3.27
N ILE A 24 -12.44 -1.87 -2.04
CA ILE A 24 -12.69 -3.13 -1.34
C ILE A 24 -14.19 -3.34 -1.10
N THR A 25 -14.89 -2.30 -0.65
CA THR A 25 -16.36 -2.32 -0.45
C THR A 25 -17.09 -2.62 -1.75
N SER A 26 -16.58 -2.12 -2.88
CA SER A 26 -17.09 -2.41 -4.23
C SER A 26 -16.71 -3.80 -4.74
N LYS A 27 -16.01 -4.61 -3.94
CA LYS A 27 -15.47 -5.95 -4.27
C LYS A 27 -14.51 -5.97 -5.45
N ASP A 28 -13.93 -4.83 -5.80
CA ASP A 28 -12.95 -4.72 -6.88
C ASP A 28 -11.52 -4.88 -6.31
N TYR A 29 -11.16 -6.13 -6.01
CA TYR A 29 -9.89 -6.44 -5.37
C TYR A 29 -8.66 -6.18 -6.27
N ASP A 30 -8.83 -6.24 -7.59
CA ASP A 30 -7.76 -5.95 -8.56
C ASP A 30 -7.37 -4.47 -8.50
N SER A 31 -8.37 -3.58 -8.47
CA SER A 31 -8.15 -2.15 -8.28
C SER A 31 -7.52 -1.86 -6.90
N ALA A 32 -8.00 -2.50 -5.83
CA ALA A 32 -7.44 -2.31 -4.48
C ALA A 32 -5.94 -2.67 -4.45
N ARG A 33 -5.57 -3.77 -5.11
CA ARG A 33 -4.17 -4.20 -5.25
C ARG A 33 -3.31 -3.18 -5.98
N LYS A 34 -3.79 -2.64 -7.11
CA LYS A 34 -3.07 -1.60 -7.86
C LYS A 34 -2.85 -0.35 -7.01
N ILE A 35 -3.83 0.01 -6.19
CA ILE A 35 -3.73 1.16 -5.28
C ILE A 35 -2.66 0.91 -4.20
N PHE A 36 -2.66 -0.27 -3.57
CA PHE A 36 -1.62 -0.64 -2.61
C PHE A 36 -0.22 -0.68 -3.24
N ASP A 37 -0.06 -1.20 -4.46
CA ASP A 37 1.22 -1.20 -5.19
C ASP A 37 1.74 0.23 -5.42
N ARG A 38 0.83 1.16 -5.73
CA ARG A 38 1.18 2.58 -5.79
C ARG A 38 1.59 3.12 -4.42
N MET A 39 0.83 2.83 -3.35
CA MET A 39 1.12 3.29 -2.00
C MET A 39 2.50 2.88 -1.49
N VAL A 40 2.93 1.63 -1.74
CA VAL A 40 4.25 1.14 -1.30
C VAL A 40 5.42 1.81 -2.03
N ARG A 41 5.20 2.35 -3.23
CA ARG A 41 6.20 3.10 -4.01
C ARG A 41 6.31 4.56 -3.59
N ILE A 42 5.38 5.07 -2.79
CA ILE A 42 5.40 6.48 -2.35
C ILE A 42 6.53 6.67 -1.33
N LYS A 43 7.33 7.71 -1.54
CA LYS A 43 8.34 8.15 -0.57
C LYS A 43 7.67 8.78 0.65
N VAL A 44 7.33 7.95 1.62
CA VAL A 44 6.85 8.32 2.96
C VAL A 44 7.81 7.80 4.04
N SER A 45 7.64 8.27 5.27
CA SER A 45 8.47 7.83 6.39
C SER A 45 8.37 6.32 6.65
N THR A 46 9.41 5.75 7.26
CA THR A 46 9.49 4.33 7.63
C THR A 46 8.28 3.86 8.44
N LYS A 47 7.81 4.70 9.39
CA LYS A 47 6.59 4.44 10.17
C LYS A 47 5.37 4.24 9.28
N ASN A 48 5.19 5.15 8.33
CA ASN A 48 4.05 5.13 7.41
C ASN A 48 4.15 3.96 6.42
N LYS A 49 5.35 3.70 5.85
CA LYS A 49 5.57 2.50 5.01
C LYS A 49 5.18 1.22 5.74
N ARG A 50 5.61 1.05 7.00
CA ARG A 50 5.22 -0.13 7.82
C ARG A 50 3.70 -0.26 7.95
N GLN A 51 2.98 0.84 8.13
CA GLN A 51 1.51 0.79 8.20
C GLN A 51 0.87 0.40 6.86
N ILE A 52 1.37 0.93 5.73
CA ILE A 52 0.90 0.56 4.39
C ILE A 52 1.08 -0.93 4.16
N PHE A 53 2.30 -1.45 4.40
CA PHE A 53 2.59 -2.88 4.24
C PHE A 53 1.73 -3.75 5.15
N LYS A 54 1.54 -3.37 6.42
CA LYS A 54 0.68 -4.10 7.35
C LYS A 54 -0.75 -4.22 6.82
N LYS A 55 -1.34 -3.11 6.38
CA LYS A 55 -2.69 -3.11 5.77
C LYS A 55 -2.73 -3.93 4.49
N TYR A 56 -1.71 -3.85 3.65
CA TYR A 56 -1.66 -4.58 2.39
C TYR A 56 -1.58 -6.11 2.60
N ILE A 57 -0.78 -6.56 3.57
CA ILE A 57 -0.71 -7.97 3.95
C ILE A 57 -2.05 -8.45 4.51
N GLU A 58 -2.70 -7.65 5.37
CA GLU A 58 -4.01 -7.98 5.93
C GLU A 58 -5.08 -8.12 4.83
N PHE A 59 -5.12 -7.16 3.91
CA PHE A 59 -5.98 -7.24 2.72
C PHE A 59 -5.69 -8.51 1.90
N SER A 60 -4.42 -8.79 1.62
CA SER A 60 -4.04 -9.95 0.80
C SER A 60 -4.23 -11.29 1.51
N LYS A 61 -4.29 -11.32 2.85
CA LYS A 61 -4.67 -12.53 3.62
C LYS A 61 -6.16 -12.82 3.52
N THR A 62 -6.98 -11.77 3.51
CA THR A 62 -8.44 -11.90 3.47
C THR A 62 -8.95 -12.18 2.04
N HIS A 63 -8.36 -11.52 1.05
CA HIS A 63 -8.87 -11.54 -0.34
C HIS A 63 -7.88 -12.10 -1.37
N GLY A 64 -6.64 -12.36 -1.00
CA GLY A 64 -5.58 -12.79 -1.92
C GLY A 64 -5.01 -14.17 -1.61
N SER A 65 -3.91 -14.51 -2.28
CA SER A 65 -3.21 -15.78 -2.11
C SER A 65 -2.07 -15.68 -1.07
N PRO A 66 -1.74 -16.78 -0.35
CA PRO A 66 -0.57 -16.84 0.53
C PRO A 66 0.74 -16.42 -0.15
N VAL A 67 0.87 -16.69 -1.45
CA VAL A 67 2.03 -16.31 -2.27
C VAL A 67 2.24 -14.80 -2.31
N GLU A 68 1.14 -14.04 -2.34
CA GLU A 68 1.19 -12.59 -2.45
C GLU A 68 1.55 -11.95 -1.12
N CYS A 69 1.07 -12.52 -0.02
CA CYS A 69 1.50 -12.14 1.31
C CYS A 69 3.02 -12.30 1.49
N ALA A 70 3.59 -13.39 0.98
CA ALA A 70 5.03 -13.64 1.04
C ALA A 70 5.84 -12.66 0.17
N LYS A 71 5.34 -12.33 -1.03
CA LYS A 71 5.93 -11.31 -1.90
C LYS A 71 5.96 -9.94 -1.21
N ILE A 72 4.83 -9.50 -0.67
CA ILE A 72 4.70 -8.20 0.01
C ILE A 72 5.64 -8.11 1.22
N ASN A 73 5.73 -9.17 2.03
CA ASN A 73 6.67 -9.23 3.15
C ASN A 73 8.14 -9.13 2.70
N THR A 74 8.48 -9.78 1.60
CA THR A 74 9.83 -9.70 1.03
C THR A 74 10.15 -8.28 0.55
N GLU A 75 9.19 -7.62 -0.11
CA GLU A 75 9.32 -6.24 -0.54
C GLU A 75 9.42 -5.26 0.65
N MET A 76 8.66 -5.50 1.71
CA MET A 76 8.71 -4.72 2.94
C MET A 76 10.12 -4.74 3.55
N SER A 77 10.70 -5.93 3.73
CA SER A 77 12.06 -6.06 4.29
C SER A 77 13.10 -5.37 3.41
N LYS A 78 13.00 -5.50 2.08
CA LYS A 78 13.91 -4.81 1.14
C LYS A 78 13.77 -3.28 1.22
N SER A 79 12.54 -2.78 1.22
CA SER A 79 12.26 -1.34 1.25
C SER A 79 12.77 -0.70 2.55
N LEU A 80 12.55 -1.36 3.69
CA LEU A 80 13.02 -0.91 5.01
C LEU A 80 14.55 -0.93 5.13
N SER A 81 15.22 -1.92 4.55
CA SER A 81 16.69 -1.97 4.53
C SER A 81 17.30 -0.87 3.65
N ILE A 82 16.66 -0.52 2.52
CA ILE A 82 17.15 0.54 1.63
C ILE A 82 17.04 1.92 2.32
N ASP A 83 15.93 2.20 3.01
CA ASP A 83 15.79 3.48 3.74
C ASP A 83 16.86 3.64 4.84
N ASN A 84 17.34 2.54 5.44
CA ASN A 84 18.40 2.56 6.46
C ASN A 84 19.83 2.75 5.89
N ILE A 85 19.99 2.67 4.56
CA ILE A 85 21.29 2.87 3.88
C ILE A 85 21.38 4.29 3.28
N MET A 86 20.26 5.00 3.17
CA MET A 86 20.18 6.36 2.59
C MET A 86 20.18 7.48 3.64
N GLU A 87 20.47 7.18 4.91
CA GLU A 87 20.62 8.17 5.99
C GLU A 87 22.09 8.53 6.24
#